data_AF-A0A2S7X8C1-F1
#
_entry.id   AF-A0A2S7X8C1-F1
#
_cell.length_a   1.000
_cell.length_b   1.000
_cell.length_c   1.000
_cell.angle_alpha   90.00
_cell.angle_beta   90.00
_cell.angle_gamma   90.00
#
_symmetry.space_group_name_H-M   'P 1'
#
loop_
_entity.id
_entity.type
_entity.pdbx_description
1 polymer ?
#
loop_
_entity_poly.entity_id
_entity_poly.type
_entity_poly.pdbx_seq_one_letter_code
_entity_poly.pdbx_strand_id
1 'polypeptide(L)'
;MVDIASISAGISSIKVALDITKELRSIDSSLKDAEVKLKLAELIETLSDAKISMSEIREENQDLRLKIKELEEKLNQTEEVEFRNGHYFLKNPKDGKANGPFCAKCYTDNDKLIPESELPSRFHRLGKYQCPKCSSTTM
;
A
#
# COMPACT_ATOMS: atom_id res chain seq x y z
N MET A 1 3.32 -17.37 -2.03
CA MET A 1 3.91 -16.23 -1.31
C MET A 1 5.36 -16.21 -1.68
N VAL A 2 5.71 -15.32 -2.59
CA VAL A 2 7.11 -15.04 -2.92
C VAL A 2 7.78 -14.52 -1.67
N ASP A 3 8.78 -15.24 -1.18
CA ASP A 3 9.53 -14.86 0.02
C ASP A 3 10.93 -14.35 -0.35
N ILE A 4 11.69 -13.95 0.67
CA ILE A 4 13.08 -13.49 0.50
C ILE A 4 13.93 -14.60 -0.16
N ALA A 5 13.61 -15.86 0.08
CA ALA A 5 14.31 -16.99 -0.53
C ALA A 5 14.07 -17.05 -2.05
N SER A 6 12.82 -16.88 -2.52
CA SER A 6 12.49 -16.82 -3.95
C SER A 6 13.19 -15.68 -4.69
N ILE A 7 13.26 -14.48 -4.07
CA ILE A 7 14.00 -13.34 -4.64
C ILE A 7 15.50 -13.62 -4.67
N SER A 8 16.05 -14.20 -3.59
CA SER A 8 17.47 -14.57 -3.52
C SER A 8 17.84 -15.65 -4.54
N ALA A 9 16.93 -16.57 -4.85
CA ALA A 9 17.10 -17.60 -5.87
C ALA A 9 17.19 -16.99 -7.27
N GLY A 10 16.29 -16.05 -7.61
CA GLY A 10 16.35 -15.32 -8.88
C GLY A 10 17.62 -14.48 -9.05
N ILE A 11 18.11 -13.85 -7.98
CA ILE A 11 19.40 -13.12 -8.01
C ILE A 11 20.58 -14.08 -8.18
N SER A 12 20.51 -15.25 -7.55
CA SER A 12 21.56 -16.27 -7.62
C SER A 12 21.67 -16.89 -9.01
N SER A 13 20.56 -17.17 -9.69
CA SER A 13 20.59 -17.66 -11.07
C SER A 13 21.19 -16.62 -12.03
N ILE A 14 20.86 -15.34 -11.88
CA ILE A 14 21.51 -14.27 -12.66
C ILE A 14 23.02 -14.22 -12.41
N LYS A 15 23.46 -14.41 -11.17
CA LYS A 15 24.90 -14.47 -10.84
C LYS A 15 25.58 -15.64 -11.54
N VAL A 16 24.97 -16.83 -11.51
CA VAL A 16 25.49 -18.02 -12.22
C VAL A 16 25.59 -17.75 -13.73
N ALA A 17 24.57 -17.13 -14.33
CA ALA A 17 24.60 -16.76 -15.75
C ALA A 17 25.73 -15.77 -16.09
N LEU A 18 26.00 -14.81 -15.20
CA LEU A 18 27.13 -13.88 -15.34
C LEU A 18 28.48 -14.59 -15.25
N ASP A 19 28.62 -15.56 -14.35
CA ASP A 19 29.85 -16.32 -14.19
C ASP A 19 30.10 -17.23 -15.40
N ILE A 20 29.07 -17.91 -15.93
CA ILE A 20 29.17 -18.66 -17.20
C ILE A 20 29.57 -17.74 -18.36
N THR A 21 29.03 -16.53 -18.42
CA THR A 21 29.40 -15.56 -19.47
C THR A 21 30.85 -15.09 -19.36
N LYS A 22 31.39 -14.94 -18.13
CA LYS A 22 32.81 -14.63 -17.92
C LYS A 22 33.70 -15.80 -18.33
N GLU A 23 33.33 -17.02 -17.96
CA GLU A 23 34.01 -18.25 -18.39
C GLU A 23 34.06 -18.29 -19.92
N LEU A 24 32.92 -18.10 -20.60
CA LEU A 24 32.83 -18.06 -22.07
C LEU A 24 33.74 -16.99 -22.70
N ARG A 25 33.90 -15.83 -22.08
CA ARG A 25 34.81 -14.76 -22.56
C ARG A 25 36.29 -15.07 -22.36
N SER A 26 36.62 -15.89 -21.35
CA SER A 26 37.99 -16.30 -21.05
C SER A 26 38.46 -17.52 -21.85
N ILE A 27 37.56 -18.12 -22.63
CA ILE A 27 37.87 -19.25 -23.50
C ILE A 27 38.79 -18.81 -24.64
N ASP A 28 39.97 -19.44 -24.70
CA ASP A 28 40.93 -19.29 -25.79
C ASP A 28 40.48 -20.10 -27.02
N SER A 29 41.00 -19.76 -28.21
CA SER A 29 40.57 -20.33 -29.50
C SER A 29 40.81 -21.85 -29.67
N SER A 30 41.42 -22.50 -28.68
CA SER A 30 41.77 -23.93 -28.66
C SER A 30 40.71 -24.86 -28.07
N LEU A 31 39.60 -24.34 -27.52
CA LEU A 31 38.53 -25.19 -26.98
C LEU A 31 37.69 -25.85 -28.08
N LYS A 32 37.24 -27.09 -27.81
CA LYS A 32 36.41 -27.87 -28.74
C LYS A 32 34.95 -27.40 -28.68
N ASP A 33 34.30 -27.28 -29.83
CA ASP A 33 32.86 -26.95 -30.02
C ASP A 33 31.90 -27.57 -28.97
N ALA A 34 32.20 -28.77 -28.49
CA ALA A 34 31.40 -29.47 -27.49
C ALA A 34 31.33 -28.74 -26.14
N GLU A 35 32.43 -28.12 -25.71
CA GLU A 35 32.52 -27.44 -24.41
C GLU A 35 31.80 -26.09 -24.43
N VAL A 36 31.90 -25.36 -25.56
CA VAL A 36 31.10 -24.15 -25.80
C VAL A 36 29.61 -24.46 -25.83
N LYS A 37 29.21 -25.55 -26.50
CA LYS A 37 27.80 -25.99 -26.55
C LYS A 37 27.27 -26.37 -25.16
N LEU A 38 28.08 -27.03 -24.33
CA LEU A 38 27.73 -27.35 -22.95
C LEU A 38 27.48 -26.08 -22.13
N LYS A 39 28.43 -25.13 -22.14
CA LYS A 39 28.32 -23.86 -21.40
C LYS A 39 27.12 -23.02 -21.87
N LEU A 40 26.81 -23.06 -23.17
CA LEU A 40 25.63 -22.39 -23.71
C LEU A 40 24.33 -23.03 -23.20
N ALA A 41 24.29 -24.36 -23.09
CA ALA A 41 23.15 -25.06 -22.52
C ALA A 41 22.95 -24.73 -21.03
N GLU A 42 24.03 -24.73 -20.24
CA GLU A 42 24.02 -24.31 -18.83
C GLU A 42 23.51 -22.86 -18.67
N LEU A 43 23.94 -21.96 -19.57
CA LEU A 43 23.48 -20.58 -19.57
C LEU A 43 21.98 -20.46 -19.86
N ILE A 44 21.47 -21.22 -20.84
CA ILE A 44 20.05 -21.22 -21.22
C ILE A 44 19.19 -21.75 -20.08
N GLU A 45 19.61 -22.83 -19.42
CA GLU A 45 18.93 -23.39 -18.24
C GLU A 45 18.86 -22.35 -17.12
N THR A 46 20.00 -21.76 -16.78
CA THR A 46 20.09 -20.75 -15.73
C THR A 46 19.22 -19.51 -16.00
N LEU A 47 19.16 -19.05 -17.26
CA LEU A 47 18.31 -17.93 -17.66
C LEU A 47 16.81 -18.30 -17.64
N SER A 48 16.48 -19.57 -17.90
CA SER A 48 15.11 -20.06 -17.82
C SER A 48 14.61 -20.06 -16.38
N ASP A 49 15.45 -20.50 -15.43
CA ASP A 49 15.14 -20.44 -14.00
C ASP A 49 14.97 -19.00 -13.51
N ALA A 50 15.87 -18.10 -13.94
CA ALA A 50 15.75 -16.67 -13.64
C ALA A 50 14.43 -16.09 -14.17
N LYS A 51 14.01 -16.49 -15.38
CA LYS A 51 12.74 -16.04 -15.99
C LYS A 51 11.52 -16.52 -15.20
N ILE A 52 11.53 -17.77 -14.74
CA ILE A 52 10.44 -18.33 -13.91
C ILE A 52 10.32 -17.54 -12.61
N SER A 53 11.44 -17.40 -11.87
CA SER A 53 11.49 -16.63 -10.63
C SER A 53 11.01 -15.19 -10.81
N MET A 54 11.41 -14.51 -11.90
CA MET A 54 10.95 -13.16 -12.20
C MET A 54 9.45 -13.09 -12.50
N SER A 55 8.88 -14.12 -13.14
CA SER A 55 7.44 -14.20 -13.40
C SER A 55 6.64 -14.28 -12.11
N GLU A 56 7.10 -15.11 -11.17
CA GLU A 56 6.49 -15.25 -9.84
C GLU A 56 6.55 -13.93 -9.05
N ILE A 57 7.72 -13.26 -9.06
CA ILE A 57 7.88 -11.93 -8.44
C ILE A 57 6.91 -10.91 -9.05
N ARG A 58 6.73 -10.94 -10.37
CA ARG A 58 5.81 -10.03 -11.07
C ARG A 58 4.36 -10.25 -10.66
N GLU A 59 3.94 -11.50 -10.54
CA GLU A 59 2.59 -11.88 -10.11
C GLU A 59 2.32 -11.41 -8.68
N GLU A 60 3.21 -11.71 -7.74
CA GLU A 60 3.07 -11.25 -6.34
C GLU A 60 3.08 -9.71 -6.25
N ASN A 61 3.92 -9.03 -7.04
CA ASN A 61 3.92 -7.56 -7.07
C ASN A 61 2.58 -7.00 -7.56
N GLN A 62 1.97 -7.64 -8.55
CA GLN A 62 0.67 -7.24 -9.06
C GLN A 62 -0.42 -7.43 -8.00
N ASP A 63 -0.44 -8.57 -7.31
CA ASP A 63 -1.38 -8.85 -6.23
C ASP A 63 -1.23 -7.87 -5.07
N LEU A 64 0.01 -7.56 -4.67
CA LEU A 64 0.27 -6.55 -3.64
C LEU A 64 -0.22 -5.16 -4.05
N ARG A 65 -0.01 -4.76 -5.32
CA ARG A 65 -0.52 -3.48 -5.84
C ARG A 65 -2.04 -3.43 -5.84
N LEU A 66 -2.71 -4.51 -6.23
CA LEU A 66 -4.16 -4.62 -6.17
C LEU A 66 -4.65 -4.49 -4.73
N LYS A 67 -3.96 -5.13 -3.77
CA LYS A 67 -4.33 -5.04 -2.36
C LYS A 67 -4.14 -3.64 -1.79
N ILE A 68 -3.04 -2.97 -2.14
CA ILE A 68 -2.81 -1.57 -1.77
C ILE A 68 -3.95 -0.70 -2.30
N LYS A 69 -4.30 -0.84 -3.58
CA LYS A 69 -5.41 -0.09 -4.18
C LYS A 69 -6.73 -0.35 -3.45
N GLU A 70 -7.06 -1.60 -3.13
CA GLU A 70 -8.27 -1.95 -2.39
C GLU A 70 -8.29 -1.31 -0.99
N LEU A 71 -7.15 -1.30 -0.30
CA LEU A 71 -7.02 -0.69 1.03
C LEU A 71 -7.08 0.84 0.97
N GLU A 72 -6.46 1.45 -0.04
CA GLU A 72 -6.55 2.89 -0.31
C GLU A 72 -7.99 3.31 -0.63
N GLU A 73 -8.71 2.53 -1.44
CA GLU A 73 -10.14 2.77 -1.71
C GLU A 73 -10.96 2.70 -0.41
N LYS A 74 -10.70 1.73 0.46
CA LYS A 74 -11.37 1.64 1.79
C LYS A 74 -11.03 2.81 2.71
N LEU A 75 -9.79 3.29 2.69
CA LEU A 75 -9.35 4.46 3.46
C LEU A 75 -9.98 5.75 2.92
N ASN A 76 -10.09 5.87 1.60
CA ASN A 76 -10.60 7.04 0.89
C ASN A 76 -12.13 7.06 0.76
N GLN A 77 -12.85 6.09 1.34
CA GLN A 77 -14.30 6.20 1.50
C GLN A 77 -14.60 7.37 2.45
N THR A 78 -14.81 8.55 1.87
CA THR A 78 -15.37 9.71 2.56
C THR A 78 -16.71 9.33 3.14
N GLU A 79 -16.85 9.50 4.45
CA GLU A 79 -18.12 9.24 5.10
C GLU A 79 -19.13 10.29 4.62
N GLU A 80 -20.26 9.85 4.04
CA GLU A 80 -21.33 10.76 3.67
C GLU A 80 -21.88 11.43 4.92
N VAL A 81 -21.85 12.75 4.95
CA VAL A 81 -22.35 13.54 6.09
C VAL A 81 -23.47 14.48 5.69
N GLU A 82 -24.38 14.70 6.63
CA GLU A 82 -25.47 15.65 6.53
C GLU A 82 -25.27 16.81 7.50
N PHE A 83 -25.53 18.02 7.03
CA PHE A 83 -25.44 19.23 7.86
C PHE A 83 -26.80 19.51 8.53
N ARG A 84 -26.85 19.48 9.87
CA ARG A 84 -28.06 19.71 10.66
C ARG A 84 -27.75 20.54 11.90
N ASN A 85 -28.54 21.59 12.13
CA ASN A 85 -28.46 22.46 13.32
C ASN A 85 -27.06 23.06 13.59
N GLY A 86 -26.26 23.33 12.55
CA GLY A 86 -24.90 23.87 12.72
C GLY A 86 -23.79 22.82 12.84
N HIS A 87 -24.13 21.53 12.70
CA HIS A 87 -23.23 20.40 12.90
C HIS A 87 -23.28 19.42 11.73
N TYR A 88 -22.25 18.61 11.55
CA TYR A 88 -22.31 17.46 10.65
C TYR A 88 -22.64 16.18 11.42
N PHE A 89 -23.37 15.27 10.78
CA PHE A 89 -23.68 13.93 11.27
C PHE A 89 -23.40 12.91 10.17
N LEU A 90 -23.06 11.67 10.51
CA LEU A 90 -22.96 10.62 9.49
C LEU A 90 -24.36 10.31 8.97
N LYS A 91 -24.51 10.28 7.65
CA LYS A 91 -25.77 9.90 6.99
C LYS A 91 -26.08 8.41 7.17
N ASN A 92 -25.02 7.61 7.25
CA ASN A 92 -25.09 6.17 7.52
C ASN A 92 -24.35 5.88 8.84
N PRO A 93 -25.07 5.82 9.98
CA PRO A 93 -24.49 5.48 11.27
C PRO A 93 -23.80 4.11 11.19
N LYS A 94 -22.57 4.02 11.70
CA LYS A 94 -21.80 2.78 11.77
C LYS A 94 -21.73 2.33 13.22
N ASP A 95 -21.97 1.04 13.46
CA ASP A 95 -21.90 0.46 14.80
C ASP A 95 -20.48 0.65 15.38
N GLY A 96 -20.40 1.07 16.65
CA GLY A 96 -19.15 1.40 17.33
C GLY A 96 -18.49 2.75 16.95
N LYS A 97 -19.07 3.56 16.04
CA LYS A 97 -18.60 4.95 15.78
C LYS A 97 -19.63 5.98 16.26
N ALA A 98 -19.14 7.11 16.77
CA ALA A 98 -20.00 8.24 17.10
C ALA A 98 -20.67 8.79 15.82
N ASN A 99 -21.98 8.99 15.86
CA ASN A 99 -22.74 9.49 14.71
C ASN A 99 -22.66 11.02 14.52
N GLY A 100 -21.95 11.72 15.40
CA GLY A 100 -21.94 13.17 15.54
C GLY A 100 -22.48 13.61 16.91
N PRO A 101 -22.55 14.92 17.19
CA PRO A 101 -22.24 16.03 16.28
C PRO A 101 -20.75 16.16 15.96
N PHE A 102 -20.44 16.48 14.71
CA PHE A 102 -19.10 16.85 14.25
C PHE A 102 -19.01 18.34 13.95
N CYS A 103 -17.83 18.91 14.22
CA CYS A 103 -17.55 20.32 14.04
C CYS A 103 -17.63 20.77 12.59
N ALA A 104 -18.56 21.67 12.29
CA ALA A 104 -18.76 22.25 10.96
C ALA A 104 -17.51 22.95 10.42
N LYS A 105 -16.88 23.79 11.26
CA LYS A 105 -15.67 24.53 10.88
C LYS A 105 -14.51 23.61 10.52
N CYS A 106 -14.26 22.58 11.33
CA CYS A 106 -13.17 21.65 11.06
C CYS A 106 -13.39 20.83 9.79
N TYR A 107 -14.64 20.50 9.49
CA TYR A 107 -15.00 19.82 8.25
C TYR A 107 -14.83 20.75 7.04
N THR A 108 -15.40 21.96 7.07
CA THR A 108 -15.27 22.92 5.97
C THR A 108 -13.83 23.35 5.69
N ASP A 109 -13.01 23.56 6.73
CA ASP A 109 -11.64 24.07 6.56
C ASP A 109 -10.62 22.97 6.21
N ASN A 110 -10.88 21.71 6.58
CA ASN A 110 -9.87 20.64 6.53
C ASN A 110 -10.39 19.26 6.11
N ASP A 111 -11.67 19.10 5.74
CA ASP A 111 -12.35 17.83 5.50
C ASP A 111 -12.21 16.82 6.66
N LYS A 112 -12.16 17.32 7.90
CA LYS A 112 -11.99 16.49 9.11
C LYS A 112 -13.23 16.49 9.98
N LEU A 113 -13.81 15.31 10.18
CA LEU A 113 -14.91 15.06 11.12
C LEU A 113 -14.37 14.96 12.55
N ILE A 114 -14.39 16.09 13.26
CA ILE A 114 -13.96 16.17 14.68
C ILE A 114 -15.20 16.10 15.57
N PRO A 115 -15.33 15.09 16.46
CA PRO A 115 -16.47 15.00 17.37
C PRO A 115 -16.48 16.21 18.33
N GLU A 116 -17.65 16.81 18.50
CA GLU A 116 -17.83 17.87 19.49
C GLU A 116 -18.21 17.28 20.85
N SER A 117 -17.69 17.89 21.91
CA SER A 117 -18.00 17.51 23.29
C SER A 117 -19.13 18.37 23.82
N GLU A 118 -20.10 17.77 24.52
CA GLU A 118 -21.17 18.52 25.17
C GLU A 118 -20.62 19.27 26.39
N LEU A 119 -20.94 20.56 26.48
CA LEU A 119 -20.56 21.39 27.62
C LEU A 119 -21.47 21.10 28.83
N PRO A 120 -20.98 21.28 30.07
CA PRO A 120 -21.82 21.14 31.27
C PRO A 120 -23.06 22.02 31.20
N SER A 121 -24.20 21.53 31.69
CA SER A 121 -25.52 22.18 31.54
C SER A 121 -25.58 23.64 31.99
N ARG A 122 -24.76 24.03 32.98
CA ARG A 122 -24.64 25.43 33.44
C ARG A 122 -24.14 26.40 32.37
N PHE A 123 -23.46 25.90 31.34
CA PHE A 123 -22.90 26.68 30.23
C PHE A 123 -23.72 26.60 28.94
N HIS A 124 -24.84 25.87 28.91
CA HIS A 124 -25.68 25.73 27.71
C HIS A 124 -26.19 27.06 27.15
N ARG A 125 -26.29 28.11 27.97
CA ARG A 125 -26.61 29.49 27.49
C ARG A 125 -25.51 30.11 26.63
N LEU A 126 -24.26 29.69 26.81
CA LEU A 126 -23.09 30.15 26.04
C LEU A 126 -22.80 29.25 24.83
N GLY A 127 -23.30 28.02 24.87
CA GLY A 127 -23.21 27.02 23.81
C GLY A 127 -23.36 25.62 24.37
N LYS A 128 -23.90 24.72 23.56
CA LYS A 128 -24.15 23.33 23.95
C LYS A 128 -22.98 22.42 23.63
N TYR A 129 -22.30 22.66 22.51
CA TYR A 129 -21.19 21.83 22.04
C TYR A 129 -19.91 22.65 21.85
N GLN A 130 -18.78 22.01 22.09
CA GLN A 130 -17.46 22.59 21.86
C GLN A 130 -16.55 21.61 21.12
N CYS A 131 -15.91 22.08 20.06
CA CYS A 131 -14.90 21.33 19.34
C CYS A 131 -13.57 21.33 20.10
N PRO A 132 -12.99 20.15 20.44
CA PRO A 132 -11.72 20.07 21.15
C PRO A 132 -10.51 20.51 20.31
N LYS A 133 -10.66 20.57 18.97
CA LYS A 133 -9.55 20.90 18.05
C LYS A 133 -9.44 22.39 17.75
N CYS A 134 -10.55 23.05 17.43
CA CYS A 134 -10.56 24.46 17.01
C CYS A 134 -11.29 25.40 17.98
N SER A 135 -11.80 24.86 19.10
CA SER A 135 -12.51 25.60 20.15
C SER A 135 -13.76 26.35 19.68
N SER A 136 -14.32 26.00 18.50
CA SER A 136 -15.62 26.52 18.08
C SER A 136 -16.69 26.06 19.05
N THR A 137 -17.58 26.97 19.43
CA THR A 137 -18.71 26.71 20.31
C THR A 137 -20.01 26.97 19.56
N THR A 138 -20.91 26.00 19.63
CA THR A 138 -22.14 25.91 18.85
C THR A 138 -23.32 25.63 19.78
N MET A 139 -24.52 26.12 19.41
CA MET A 139 -25.76 25.89 20.15
C MET A 139 -26.31 24.48 19.92
#